data_AF-A0A7C5IB14-F1
#
_entry.id   AF-A0A7C5IB14-F1
#
_cell.length_a   1.000
_cell.length_b   1.000
_cell.length_c   1.000
_cell.angle_alpha   90.00
_cell.angle_beta   90.00
_cell.angle_gamma   90.00
#
_symmetry.space_group_name_H-M   'P 1'
#
loop_
_entity.id
_entity.type
_entity.pdbx_description
1 polymer ?
#
loop_
_entity_poly.entity_id
_entity_poly.type
_entity_poly.pdbx_seq_one_letter_code
_entity_poly.pdbx_strand_id
1 'polypeptide(L)'
;MDIEATKQVREGKPTQSHKGRSSQTAGKRIREQVRATAGFEAQTAILRPSSPPAKEPEKPVTWSDTLRRNFHRIDKNGNGFLSKAEINQALSDPAFTGADAAAVATLHKLVSSLQKLSNDEFGPENDGLTLSDLEAYEKGKGDQVAVESFYSTADAKIKGTKRELFPNGVPNLATLKQGPIGDCYFLAALGSFISRDPTALVRMIKENKQDGKVVSYTVNFPGKLGSVTISPPTDGEIARYSYAGSDGLWLVVMEKAYAVARSRVQEPDIQKEVGEGGQLATGLKAFTDAKIDHDFLILTRKSTTVRKLDAAFGRGSGKEKRRLVTAAIMSANDYGLPKGHAYSVIGWDGTLLTIRNPWGRNPRPSKDKPKLNGVPGQDPYTTGVFQMTLDEFYKVFAEIAYEE
;
A
#
# COMPACT_ATOMS: atom_id res chain seq x y z
N MET A 1 10.98 -8.79 69.13
CA MET A 1 11.86 -9.56 68.20
C MET A 1 12.13 -8.66 67.01
N ASP A 2 12.80 -7.50 67.15
CA ASP A 2 14.20 -7.27 67.59
C ASP A 2 15.16 -8.05 66.68
N ILE A 3 16.13 -7.48 65.94
CA ILE A 3 17.02 -6.30 66.09
C ILE A 3 17.48 -5.90 64.65
N GLU A 4 17.38 -4.64 64.17
CA GLU A 4 18.38 -3.51 64.20
C GLU A 4 19.69 -3.81 63.40
N ALA A 5 20.33 -2.93 62.60
CA ALA A 5 20.60 -1.49 62.68
C ALA A 5 21.10 -0.97 61.28
N THR A 6 20.58 0.09 60.64
CA THR A 6 20.77 1.57 60.75
C THR A 6 22.01 2.25 60.10
N LYS A 7 21.70 3.22 59.21
CA LYS A 7 22.26 4.60 59.02
C LYS A 7 23.72 4.76 58.51
N GLN A 8 24.18 5.82 57.82
CA GLN A 8 23.64 7.15 57.44
C GLN A 8 24.53 7.84 56.38
N VAL A 9 23.90 8.60 55.49
CA VAL A 9 24.19 9.97 54.95
C VAL A 9 25.54 10.65 55.32
N ARG A 10 26.21 11.27 54.32
CA ARG A 10 26.62 12.70 54.36
C ARG A 10 27.17 13.27 53.04
N GLU A 11 26.69 14.47 52.72
CA GLU A 11 27.17 15.44 51.74
C GLU A 11 28.51 16.08 52.16
N GLY A 12 29.25 16.64 51.18
CA GLY A 12 30.36 17.57 51.44
C GLY A 12 31.13 18.01 50.17
N LYS A 13 30.82 19.20 49.65
CA LYS A 13 31.76 20.12 48.92
C LYS A 13 32.46 21.03 49.98
N PRO A 14 33.32 22.00 49.63
CA PRO A 14 34.57 22.01 48.85
C PRO A 14 35.72 22.77 49.59
N THR A 15 36.98 22.72 49.10
CA THR A 15 38.12 23.60 49.53
C THR A 15 39.07 23.78 48.33
N GLN A 16 39.36 24.96 47.72
CA GLN A 16 40.10 26.19 48.15
C GLN A 16 41.46 25.88 48.85
N SER A 17 42.61 26.54 48.63
CA SER A 17 43.06 27.74 47.90
C SER A 17 44.60 27.79 47.90
N HIS A 18 45.23 28.60 47.03
CA HIS A 18 46.27 29.62 47.37
C HIS A 18 46.66 30.40 46.09
N LYS A 19 46.38 31.71 45.99
CA LYS A 19 47.18 32.90 46.41
C LYS A 19 48.55 32.95 45.70
N GLY A 20 49.02 34.03 45.05
CA GLY A 20 48.51 35.38 44.83
C GLY A 20 49.61 36.28 44.20
N ARG A 21 49.15 37.42 43.66
CA ARG A 21 49.80 38.76 43.53
C ARG A 21 51.16 38.98 42.83
N SER A 22 51.06 39.85 41.81
CA SER A 22 51.71 41.16 41.62
C SER A 22 53.03 41.33 40.86
N SER A 23 52.92 42.27 39.89
CA SER A 23 53.82 43.37 39.53
C SER A 23 55.07 43.14 38.67
N GLN A 24 54.97 43.69 37.45
CA GLN A 24 55.85 44.69 36.83
C GLN A 24 57.35 44.39 36.69
N THR A 25 57.74 44.14 35.44
CA THR A 25 58.91 44.65 34.65
C THR A 25 59.13 43.62 33.53
N ALA A 26 59.37 43.89 32.25
CA ALA A 26 59.69 45.03 31.41
C ALA A 26 59.14 44.68 30.00
N GLY A 27 58.73 45.57 29.10
CA GLY A 27 59.37 46.82 28.74
C GLY A 27 60.49 46.58 27.72
N LYS A 28 60.17 46.78 26.43
CA LYS A 28 61.06 46.95 25.25
C LYS A 28 61.59 45.70 24.52
N ARG A 29 61.59 45.85 23.18
CA ARG A 29 62.15 45.01 22.10
C ARG A 29 61.17 43.88 21.70
N ILE A 30 60.63 43.78 20.48
CA ILE A 30 61.12 44.18 19.15
C ILE A 30 59.89 44.44 18.25
N ARG A 31 59.66 45.71 17.88
CA ARG A 31 58.94 46.10 16.66
C ARG A 31 60.03 46.40 15.64
N GLU A 32 60.33 45.47 14.74
CA GLU A 32 61.09 45.68 13.50
C GLU A 32 61.34 44.31 12.85
N GLN A 33 60.34 43.75 12.17
CA GLN A 33 60.58 42.69 11.17
C GLN A 33 59.41 42.41 10.23
N VAL A 34 58.56 43.40 9.94
CA VAL A 34 57.53 43.26 8.90
C VAL A 34 57.44 44.53 8.07
N ARG A 35 58.47 44.77 7.25
CA ARG A 35 58.47 45.68 6.09
C ARG A 35 59.79 45.55 5.32
N ALA A 36 59.95 44.48 4.54
CA ALA A 36 60.85 44.42 3.38
C ALA A 36 60.76 43.04 2.70
N THR A 37 59.66 42.79 1.98
CA THR A 37 59.59 41.83 0.85
C THR A 37 58.31 42.10 0.07
N ALA A 38 58.19 43.33 -0.44
CA ALA A 38 57.27 43.67 -1.51
C ALA A 38 58.12 43.89 -2.76
N GLY A 39 58.07 42.93 -3.69
CA GLY A 39 58.77 43.05 -4.97
C GLY A 39 59.53 41.78 -5.39
N PHE A 40 58.84 40.64 -5.49
CA PHE A 40 59.17 39.53 -6.39
C PHE A 40 58.08 38.47 -6.22
N GLU A 41 56.97 38.60 -6.95
CA GLU A 41 56.06 37.49 -7.36
C GLU A 41 54.87 38.03 -8.18
N ALA A 42 55.11 39.07 -8.97
CA ALA A 42 54.30 39.36 -10.15
C ALA A 42 54.99 38.68 -11.35
N GLN A 43 54.89 37.35 -11.45
CA GLN A 43 55.11 36.54 -12.68
C GLN A 43 55.14 35.04 -12.35
N THR A 44 53.97 34.45 -12.10
CA THR A 44 53.69 33.00 -12.30
C THR A 44 52.18 32.81 -12.47
N ALA A 45 51.60 33.57 -13.40
CA ALA A 45 50.39 33.13 -14.08
C ALA A 45 50.83 32.18 -15.19
N ILE A 46 50.41 30.90 -15.14
CA ILE A 46 50.07 30.03 -16.28
C ILE A 46 49.58 28.68 -15.72
N LEU A 47 48.31 28.37 -16.05
CA LEU A 47 47.64 27.05 -16.06
C LEU A 47 47.36 26.32 -14.74
N ARG A 48 46.29 26.75 -14.05
CA ARG A 48 45.39 25.79 -13.39
C ARG A 48 44.25 25.47 -14.36
N PRO A 49 43.95 24.20 -14.67
CA PRO A 49 42.76 23.88 -15.45
C PRO A 49 41.53 24.36 -14.67
N SER A 50 40.74 25.22 -15.29
CA SER A 50 39.42 25.58 -14.80
C SER A 50 38.61 24.31 -14.59
N SER A 51 38.12 24.09 -13.37
CA SER A 51 37.14 23.04 -13.11
C SER A 51 35.99 23.17 -14.11
N PRO A 52 35.48 22.07 -14.70
CA PRO A 52 34.31 22.13 -15.56
C PRO A 52 33.18 22.86 -14.82
N PRO A 53 32.38 23.69 -15.49
CA PRO A 53 31.20 24.26 -14.85
C PRO A 53 30.39 23.11 -14.25
N ALA A 54 30.03 23.24 -12.98
CA ALA A 54 29.14 22.29 -12.32
C ALA A 54 27.91 22.15 -13.22
N LYS A 55 27.64 20.93 -13.71
CA LYS A 55 26.40 20.63 -14.44
C LYS A 55 25.25 21.20 -13.61
N GLU A 56 24.41 22.03 -14.22
CA GLU A 56 23.12 22.39 -13.63
C GLU A 56 22.45 21.09 -13.13
N PRO A 57 21.82 21.10 -11.94
CA PRO A 57 21.11 19.93 -11.46
C PRO A 57 20.11 19.52 -12.55
N GLU A 58 20.34 18.34 -13.15
CA GLU A 58 19.45 17.81 -14.18
C GLU A 58 18.03 17.80 -13.61
N LYS A 59 17.08 18.41 -14.34
CA LYS A 59 15.68 18.45 -13.91
C LYS A 59 15.23 17.01 -13.59
N PRO A 60 14.53 16.79 -12.47
CA PRO A 60 14.03 15.47 -12.14
C PRO A 60 13.10 14.98 -13.26
N VAL A 61 13.32 13.75 -13.72
CA VAL A 61 12.50 13.11 -14.75
C VAL A 61 11.07 12.98 -14.24
N THR A 62 10.12 13.60 -14.95
CA THR A 62 8.70 13.60 -14.56
C THR A 62 7.97 12.35 -15.05
N TRP A 63 6.72 12.20 -14.62
CA TRP A 63 5.83 11.20 -15.21
C TRP A 63 5.66 11.42 -16.73
N SER A 64 5.46 12.67 -17.17
CA SER A 64 5.22 12.99 -18.58
C SER A 64 6.44 12.69 -19.46
N ASP A 65 7.65 12.99 -18.99
CA ASP A 65 8.90 12.64 -19.69
C ASP A 65 9.01 11.13 -19.93
N THR A 66 8.61 10.34 -18.93
CA THR A 66 8.65 8.89 -18.98
C THR A 66 7.56 8.34 -19.90
N LEU A 67 6.34 8.87 -19.81
CA LEU A 67 5.25 8.45 -20.68
C LEU A 67 5.55 8.79 -22.15
N ARG A 68 6.04 10.00 -22.45
CA ARG A 68 6.40 10.44 -23.80
C ARG A 68 7.39 9.50 -24.47
N ARG A 69 8.43 9.08 -23.75
CA ARG A 69 9.44 8.13 -24.24
C ARG A 69 8.86 6.75 -24.54
N ASN A 70 7.77 6.38 -23.87
CA ASN A 70 7.11 5.09 -23.98
C ASN A 70 5.86 5.12 -24.85
N PHE A 71 5.43 6.28 -25.36
CA PHE A 71 4.16 6.45 -26.07
C PHE A 71 4.01 5.43 -27.21
N HIS A 72 4.96 5.38 -28.14
CA HIS A 72 4.95 4.42 -29.25
C HIS A 72 5.10 2.95 -28.83
N ARG A 73 5.60 2.66 -27.63
CA ARG A 73 5.66 1.29 -27.11
C ARG A 73 4.30 0.82 -26.60
N ILE A 74 3.48 1.76 -26.12
CA ILE A 74 2.13 1.53 -25.60
C ILE A 74 1.11 1.57 -26.74
N ASP A 75 1.20 2.55 -27.65
CA ASP A 75 0.40 2.65 -28.88
C ASP A 75 0.75 1.51 -29.84
N LYS A 76 0.05 0.38 -29.73
CA LYS A 76 0.37 -0.85 -30.50
C LYS A 76 -0.18 -0.76 -31.91
N ASN A 77 -1.29 -0.06 -32.11
CA ASN A 77 -1.92 0.06 -33.43
C ASN A 77 -1.37 1.26 -34.23
N GLY A 78 -0.60 2.15 -33.59
CA GLY A 78 0.07 3.29 -34.23
C GLY A 78 -0.88 4.41 -34.63
N ASN A 79 -2.07 4.48 -34.03
CA ASN A 79 -3.08 5.48 -34.39
C ASN A 79 -2.88 6.84 -33.71
N GLY A 80 -1.90 6.96 -32.80
CA GLY A 80 -1.63 8.18 -32.04
C GLY A 80 -2.47 8.35 -30.77
N PHE A 81 -3.24 7.34 -30.37
CA PHE A 81 -4.08 7.31 -29.18
C PHE A 81 -3.67 6.15 -28.27
N LEU A 82 -3.54 6.41 -26.97
CA LEU A 82 -3.35 5.35 -25.97
C LEU A 82 -4.72 4.92 -25.45
N SER A 83 -5.26 3.86 -26.03
CA SER A 83 -6.55 3.28 -25.61
C SER A 83 -6.43 2.56 -24.25
N LYS A 84 -7.56 2.37 -23.56
CA LYS A 84 -7.58 1.56 -22.32
C LYS A 84 -7.05 0.15 -22.53
N ALA A 85 -7.34 -0.47 -23.67
CA ALA A 85 -6.87 -1.83 -23.99
C ALA A 85 -5.34 -1.89 -24.12
N GLU A 86 -4.73 -0.92 -24.79
CA GLU A 86 -3.28 -0.82 -24.93
C GLU A 86 -2.60 -0.53 -23.60
N ILE A 87 -3.17 0.36 -22.80
CA ILE A 87 -2.68 0.64 -21.45
C ILE A 87 -2.74 -0.60 -20.57
N ASN A 88 -3.82 -1.39 -20.65
CA ASN A 88 -3.96 -2.64 -19.89
C ASN A 88 -2.96 -3.69 -20.36
N GLN A 89 -2.72 -3.81 -21.67
CA GLN A 89 -1.68 -4.68 -22.20
C GLN A 89 -0.28 -4.26 -21.74
N ALA A 90 0.03 -2.95 -21.77
CA ALA A 90 1.30 -2.43 -21.29
C ALA A 90 1.50 -2.68 -19.79
N LEU A 91 0.43 -2.68 -18.99
CA LEU A 91 0.48 -2.98 -17.57
C LEU A 91 0.95 -4.42 -17.29
N SER A 92 0.50 -5.38 -18.09
CA SER A 92 0.86 -6.80 -17.97
C SER A 92 2.05 -7.21 -18.85
N ASP A 93 2.71 -6.25 -19.52
CA ASP A 93 3.89 -6.52 -20.35
C ASP A 93 5.18 -6.42 -19.49
N PRO A 94 5.95 -7.51 -19.34
CA PRO A 94 7.17 -7.54 -18.54
C PRO A 94 8.30 -6.67 -19.11
N ALA A 95 8.17 -6.14 -20.34
CA ALA A 95 9.13 -5.20 -20.91
C ALA A 95 9.04 -3.79 -20.29
N PHE A 96 7.93 -3.45 -19.62
CA PHE A 96 7.84 -2.23 -18.82
C PHE A 96 8.31 -2.55 -17.40
N THR A 97 9.40 -1.92 -16.97
CA THR A 97 10.01 -2.14 -15.65
C THR A 97 10.31 -0.82 -14.97
N GLY A 98 10.41 -0.83 -13.64
CA GLY A 98 10.77 0.35 -12.84
C GLY A 98 9.92 1.58 -13.16
N ALA A 99 10.59 2.68 -13.50
CA ALA A 99 9.95 3.94 -13.85
C ALA A 99 8.96 3.83 -15.03
N ASP A 100 9.28 3.05 -16.06
CA ASP A 100 8.40 2.89 -17.22
C ASP A 100 7.08 2.21 -16.80
N ALA A 101 7.16 1.16 -15.98
CA ALA A 101 5.98 0.48 -15.43
C ALA A 101 5.16 1.38 -14.49
N ALA A 102 5.82 2.18 -13.65
CA ALA A 102 5.17 3.14 -12.79
C ALA A 102 4.39 4.20 -13.60
N ALA A 103 4.95 4.64 -14.74
CA ALA A 103 4.28 5.58 -15.63
C ALA A 103 3.03 4.98 -16.27
N VAL A 104 3.10 3.72 -16.75
CA VAL A 104 1.95 2.97 -17.28
C VAL A 104 0.87 2.77 -16.21
N ALA A 105 1.24 2.37 -14.99
CA ALA A 105 0.29 2.20 -13.89
C ALA A 105 -0.41 3.51 -13.50
N THR A 106 0.32 4.63 -13.55
CA THR A 106 -0.24 5.97 -13.31
C THR A 106 -1.20 6.37 -14.42
N LEU A 107 -0.82 6.15 -15.68
CA LEU A 107 -1.69 6.37 -16.83
C LEU A 107 -2.96 5.53 -16.72
N HIS A 108 -2.86 4.22 -16.44
CA HIS A 108 -4.03 3.36 -16.22
C HIS A 108 -4.97 3.92 -15.15
N LYS A 109 -4.43 4.51 -14.07
CA LYS A 109 -5.27 5.07 -13.00
C LYS A 109 -6.00 6.34 -13.43
N LEU A 110 -5.38 7.16 -14.28
CA LEU A 110 -5.81 8.55 -14.52
C LEU A 110 -6.26 8.83 -15.95
N VAL A 111 -6.21 7.85 -16.86
CA VAL A 111 -6.51 8.02 -18.29
C VAL A 111 -7.84 8.74 -18.52
N SER A 112 -8.90 8.39 -17.79
CA SER A 112 -10.23 9.02 -17.96
C SER A 112 -10.30 10.51 -17.58
N SER A 113 -9.33 11.00 -16.81
CA SER A 113 -9.18 12.43 -16.50
C SER A 113 -8.17 13.12 -17.42
N LEU A 114 -7.10 12.41 -17.80
CA LEU A 114 -6.03 12.95 -18.64
C LEU A 114 -6.43 13.09 -20.10
N GLN A 115 -7.23 12.16 -20.63
CA GLN A 115 -7.74 12.19 -22.02
C GLN A 115 -8.71 13.34 -22.32
N LYS A 116 -8.97 14.23 -21.34
CA LYS A 116 -9.92 15.35 -21.47
C LYS A 116 -9.20 16.70 -21.47
N LEU A 117 -7.88 16.70 -21.47
CA LEU A 117 -7.07 17.91 -21.26
C LEU A 117 -6.87 18.70 -22.56
N SER A 118 -6.87 17.98 -23.68
CA SER A 118 -7.03 18.47 -25.03
C SER A 118 -8.39 17.99 -25.58
N ASN A 119 -8.97 18.73 -26.53
CA ASN A 119 -10.17 18.30 -27.23
C ASN A 119 -9.82 18.07 -28.71
N ASP A 120 -9.20 16.95 -28.99
CA ASP A 120 -8.72 16.55 -30.31
C ASP A 120 -9.52 15.41 -30.93
N GLU A 121 -10.60 14.97 -30.27
CA GLU A 121 -11.58 14.03 -30.83
C GLU A 121 -12.84 14.74 -31.37
N PHE A 122 -13.47 14.18 -32.40
CA PHE A 122 -14.78 14.63 -32.89
C PHE A 122 -15.90 13.90 -32.12
N GLY A 123 -16.31 14.44 -30.98
CA GLY A 123 -17.33 13.82 -30.12
C GLY A 123 -16.93 13.86 -28.64
N PRO A 124 -17.51 13.01 -27.77
CA PRO A 124 -17.10 12.91 -26.37
C PRO A 124 -15.74 12.20 -26.25
N GLU A 125 -14.71 12.87 -25.69
CA GLU A 125 -13.35 12.34 -25.44
C GLU A 125 -13.33 10.95 -24.78
N ASN A 126 -13.24 9.89 -25.59
CA ASN A 126 -13.34 8.49 -25.18
C ASN A 126 -12.41 7.52 -25.91
N ASP A 127 -11.64 7.95 -26.93
CA ASP A 127 -10.81 7.04 -27.72
C ASP A 127 -9.40 6.85 -27.15
N GLY A 128 -8.91 7.76 -26.30
CA GLY A 128 -7.70 7.52 -25.48
C GLY A 128 -6.90 8.77 -25.17
N LEU A 129 -5.70 8.62 -24.60
CA LEU A 129 -4.80 9.74 -24.37
C LEU A 129 -3.92 10.00 -25.60
N THR A 130 -3.83 11.24 -26.06
CA THR A 130 -2.97 11.64 -27.18
C THR A 130 -1.70 12.36 -26.72
N LEU A 131 -0.77 12.63 -27.66
CA LEU A 131 0.35 13.53 -27.39
C LEU A 131 -0.12 14.97 -27.11
N SER A 132 -1.26 15.39 -27.66
CA SER A 132 -1.87 16.71 -27.41
C SER A 132 -2.31 16.85 -25.95
N ASP A 133 -2.95 15.82 -25.39
CA ASP A 133 -3.28 15.76 -23.96
C ASP A 133 -2.04 15.85 -23.08
N LEU A 134 -0.97 15.13 -23.47
CA LEU A 134 0.28 15.14 -22.74
C LEU A 134 0.94 16.51 -22.76
N GLU A 135 0.95 17.20 -23.90
CA GLU A 135 1.41 18.58 -24.01
C GLU A 135 0.54 19.57 -23.21
N ALA A 136 -0.77 19.36 -23.21
CA ALA A 136 -1.71 20.12 -22.40
C ALA A 136 -1.41 19.96 -20.90
N TYR A 137 -1.15 18.74 -20.46
CA TYR A 137 -0.70 18.43 -19.10
C TYR A 137 0.64 19.13 -18.80
N GLU A 138 1.65 19.03 -19.66
CA GLU A 138 2.96 19.66 -19.47
C GLU A 138 2.87 21.19 -19.39
N LYS A 139 1.87 21.81 -20.01
CA LYS A 139 1.54 23.24 -19.90
C LYS A 139 0.79 23.61 -18.61
N GLY A 140 0.59 22.66 -17.70
CA GLY A 140 -0.01 22.86 -16.38
C GLY A 140 -1.51 22.61 -16.31
N LYS A 141 -2.15 22.03 -17.34
CA LYS A 141 -3.55 21.58 -17.22
C LYS A 141 -3.63 20.28 -16.42
N GLY A 142 -4.76 20.07 -15.74
CA GLY A 142 -4.97 18.89 -14.89
C GLY A 142 -4.24 18.94 -13.55
N ASP A 143 -4.39 17.91 -12.74
CA ASP A 143 -3.84 17.84 -11.38
C ASP A 143 -2.41 17.29 -11.37
N GLN A 144 -1.45 18.19 -11.60
CA GLN A 144 -0.01 17.87 -11.63
C GLN A 144 0.46 17.18 -10.34
N VAL A 145 -0.04 17.65 -9.19
CA VAL A 145 0.37 17.13 -7.88
C VAL A 145 -0.14 15.70 -7.70
N ALA A 146 -1.40 15.43 -8.07
CA ALA A 146 -1.95 14.09 -7.99
C ALA A 146 -1.20 13.12 -8.92
N VAL A 147 -0.96 13.50 -10.19
CA VAL A 147 -0.27 12.65 -11.17
C VAL A 147 1.13 12.28 -10.69
N GLU A 148 1.95 13.25 -10.31
CA GLU A 148 3.32 12.98 -9.81
C GLU A 148 3.31 12.20 -8.48
N SER A 149 2.32 12.42 -7.62
CA SER A 149 2.15 11.64 -6.39
C SER A 149 1.82 10.17 -6.68
N PHE A 150 0.94 9.89 -7.65
CA PHE A 150 0.64 8.53 -8.08
C PHE A 150 1.85 7.86 -8.71
N TYR A 151 2.58 8.59 -9.56
CA TYR A 151 3.80 8.08 -10.20
C TYR A 151 4.88 7.73 -9.18
N SER A 152 5.17 8.64 -8.24
CA SER A 152 6.13 8.41 -7.16
C SER A 152 5.70 7.24 -6.26
N THR A 153 4.41 7.13 -5.94
CA THR A 153 3.88 6.02 -5.13
C THR A 153 4.02 4.68 -5.87
N ALA A 154 3.73 4.64 -7.17
CA ALA A 154 3.87 3.45 -8.00
C ALA A 154 5.33 2.99 -8.08
N ASP A 155 6.26 3.91 -8.33
CA ASP A 155 7.70 3.62 -8.39
C ASP A 155 8.24 3.15 -7.02
N ALA A 156 7.87 3.83 -5.93
CA ALA A 156 8.25 3.42 -4.58
C ALA A 156 7.73 2.01 -4.24
N LYS A 157 6.54 1.66 -4.70
CA LYS A 157 5.95 0.34 -4.50
C LYS A 157 6.68 -0.75 -5.27
N ILE A 158 7.06 -0.51 -6.54
CA ILE A 158 7.88 -1.43 -7.33
C ILE A 158 9.22 -1.69 -6.63
N LYS A 159 9.88 -0.63 -6.14
CA LYS A 159 11.19 -0.70 -5.47
C LYS A 159 11.12 -1.34 -4.08
N GLY A 160 10.05 -1.07 -3.33
CA GLY A 160 9.87 -1.56 -1.97
C GLY A 160 9.36 -2.99 -1.86
N THR A 161 8.83 -3.56 -2.94
CA THR A 161 8.25 -4.91 -2.94
C THR A 161 9.33 -5.98 -3.06
N LYS A 162 9.34 -6.92 -2.11
CA LYS A 162 10.18 -8.13 -2.20
C LYS A 162 9.60 -9.07 -3.25
N ARG A 163 10.46 -9.62 -4.12
CA ARG A 163 10.06 -10.47 -5.25
C ARG A 163 9.85 -11.94 -4.86
N GLU A 164 10.24 -12.31 -3.65
CA GLU A 164 9.89 -13.59 -3.05
C GLU A 164 8.39 -13.65 -2.76
N LEU A 165 7.78 -14.82 -2.91
CA LEU A 165 6.36 -15.00 -2.64
C LEU A 165 6.02 -14.78 -1.16
N PHE A 166 6.78 -15.42 -0.26
CA PHE A 166 6.63 -15.32 1.20
C PHE A 166 8.00 -15.11 1.88
N PRO A 167 8.58 -13.90 1.84
CA PRO A 167 9.90 -13.62 2.43
C PRO A 167 9.96 -13.91 3.94
N ASN A 168 8.83 -13.78 4.65
CA ASN A 168 8.73 -14.05 6.09
C ASN A 168 8.13 -15.43 6.41
N GLY A 169 8.03 -16.33 5.41
CA GLY A 169 7.49 -17.69 5.55
C GLY A 169 5.96 -17.79 5.53
N VAL A 170 5.24 -16.88 6.19
CA VAL A 170 3.77 -16.82 6.17
C VAL A 170 3.27 -15.38 5.92
N PRO A 171 2.09 -15.20 5.29
CA PRO A 171 1.46 -13.89 5.12
C PRO A 171 1.19 -13.22 6.46
N ASN A 172 1.47 -11.93 6.54
CA ASN A 172 1.07 -11.10 7.67
C ASN A 172 -0.21 -10.32 7.33
N LEU A 173 -1.30 -10.54 8.06
CA LEU A 173 -2.55 -9.81 7.84
C LEU A 173 -2.39 -8.29 7.92
N ALA A 174 -1.46 -7.76 8.73
CA ALA A 174 -1.21 -6.32 8.84
C ALA A 174 -0.65 -5.70 7.56
N THR A 175 -0.05 -6.49 6.69
CA THR A 175 0.58 -6.02 5.45
C THR A 175 -0.40 -5.96 4.27
N LEU A 176 -1.54 -6.66 4.36
CA LEU A 176 -2.58 -6.66 3.33
C LEU A 176 -3.12 -5.25 3.08
N LYS A 177 -2.82 -4.68 1.90
CA LYS A 177 -3.31 -3.36 1.50
C LYS A 177 -3.90 -3.41 0.10
N GLN A 178 -5.18 -3.12 0.02
CA GLN A 178 -5.90 -2.98 -1.24
C GLN A 178 -5.30 -1.87 -2.12
N GLY A 179 -5.29 -2.13 -3.42
CA GLY A 179 -4.97 -1.14 -4.44
C GLY A 179 -6.10 -0.14 -4.73
N PRO A 180 -5.97 0.68 -5.77
CA PRO A 180 -6.96 1.66 -6.21
C PRO A 180 -8.13 1.07 -7.03
N ILE A 181 -8.51 -0.19 -6.80
CA ILE A 181 -9.61 -0.89 -7.51
C ILE A 181 -10.70 -1.37 -6.55
N GLY A 182 -11.86 -1.80 -7.06
CA GLY A 182 -13.05 -2.19 -6.29
C GLY A 182 -13.10 -3.65 -5.82
N ASP A 183 -11.96 -4.32 -5.64
CA ASP A 183 -11.85 -5.75 -5.27
C ASP A 183 -12.01 -6.03 -3.76
N CYS A 184 -12.58 -5.08 -3.00
CA CYS A 184 -12.65 -5.15 -1.54
C CYS A 184 -13.36 -6.39 -1.01
N TYR A 185 -14.36 -6.90 -1.73
CA TYR A 185 -15.11 -8.12 -1.37
C TYR A 185 -14.20 -9.36 -1.35
N PHE A 186 -13.26 -9.45 -2.30
CA PHE A 186 -12.29 -10.54 -2.40
C PHE A 186 -11.22 -10.38 -1.30
N LEU A 187 -10.67 -9.18 -1.13
CA LEU A 187 -9.64 -8.93 -0.11
C LEU A 187 -10.15 -9.03 1.32
N ALA A 188 -11.41 -8.66 1.57
CA ALA A 188 -12.06 -8.87 2.86
C ALA A 188 -12.17 -10.38 3.17
N ALA A 189 -12.53 -11.19 2.19
CA ALA A 189 -12.59 -12.64 2.34
C ALA A 189 -11.18 -13.25 2.54
N LEU A 190 -10.18 -12.81 1.76
CA LEU A 190 -8.78 -13.21 1.93
C LEU A 190 -8.25 -12.81 3.31
N GLY A 191 -8.57 -11.61 3.79
CA GLY A 191 -8.22 -11.14 5.13
C GLY A 191 -8.80 -12.01 6.24
N SER A 192 -10.07 -12.43 6.09
CA SER A 192 -10.70 -13.39 7.02
C SER A 192 -10.01 -14.76 6.96
N PHE A 193 -9.67 -15.23 5.75
CA PHE A 193 -9.00 -16.51 5.52
C PHE A 193 -7.61 -16.58 6.15
N ILE A 194 -6.76 -15.56 5.96
CA ILE A 194 -5.43 -15.54 6.57
C ILE A 194 -5.47 -15.25 8.07
N SER A 195 -6.50 -14.55 8.56
CA SER A 195 -6.69 -14.37 10.02
C SER A 195 -7.03 -15.69 10.71
N ARG A 196 -7.70 -16.61 10.01
CA ARG A 196 -7.98 -17.96 10.50
C ARG A 196 -6.72 -18.79 10.58
N ASP A 197 -6.03 -18.95 9.45
CA ASP A 197 -4.79 -19.72 9.32
C ASP A 197 -3.94 -19.18 8.16
N PRO A 198 -2.87 -18.39 8.43
CA PRO A 198 -2.03 -17.84 7.37
C PRO A 198 -1.24 -18.94 6.65
N THR A 199 -0.99 -20.10 7.29
CA THR A 199 -0.30 -21.23 6.65
C THR A 199 -1.17 -21.90 5.59
N ALA A 200 -2.49 -21.74 5.66
CA ALA A 200 -3.40 -22.23 4.61
C ALA A 200 -3.14 -21.54 3.27
N LEU A 201 -2.82 -20.24 3.26
CA LEU A 201 -2.51 -19.54 2.02
C LEU A 201 -1.18 -20.01 1.43
N VAL A 202 -0.18 -20.29 2.28
CA VAL A 202 1.11 -20.84 1.82
C VAL A 202 0.89 -22.16 1.09
N ARG A 203 0.01 -23.03 1.60
CA ARG A 203 -0.34 -24.30 0.94
C ARG A 203 -1.11 -24.13 -0.37
N MET A 204 -1.80 -23.00 -0.56
CA MET A 204 -2.57 -22.74 -1.78
C MET A 204 -1.67 -22.37 -2.96
N ILE A 205 -0.50 -21.78 -2.73
CA ILE A 205 0.35 -21.23 -3.80
C ILE A 205 1.63 -22.04 -3.94
N LYS A 206 1.84 -22.59 -5.14
CA LYS A 206 3.06 -23.29 -5.53
C LYS A 206 3.88 -22.44 -6.50
N GLU A 207 5.14 -22.21 -6.18
CA GLU A 207 6.11 -21.68 -7.15
C GLU A 207 6.53 -22.78 -8.13
N ASN A 208 6.40 -22.53 -9.42
CA ASN A 208 6.95 -23.39 -10.46
C ASN A 208 8.29 -22.80 -10.90
N LYS A 209 9.36 -23.59 -10.77
CA LYS A 209 10.72 -23.14 -11.05
C LYS A 209 11.32 -23.87 -12.24
N GLN A 210 12.04 -23.12 -13.07
CA GLN A 210 12.93 -23.63 -14.10
C GLN A 210 14.31 -23.01 -13.88
N ASP A 211 15.35 -23.84 -13.83
CA ASP A 211 16.74 -23.41 -13.57
C ASP A 211 16.88 -22.53 -12.32
N GLY A 212 16.14 -22.87 -11.26
CA GLY A 212 16.12 -22.16 -9.99
C GLY A 212 15.34 -20.83 -9.99
N LYS A 213 14.81 -20.39 -11.13
CA LYS A 213 14.00 -19.17 -11.26
C LYS A 213 12.52 -19.50 -11.30
N VAL A 214 11.70 -18.69 -10.62
CA VAL A 214 10.23 -18.81 -10.70
C VAL A 214 9.77 -18.38 -12.09
N VAL A 215 9.12 -19.28 -12.82
CA VAL A 215 8.56 -19.02 -14.15
C VAL A 215 7.03 -18.91 -14.14
N SER A 216 6.37 -19.42 -13.10
CA SER A 216 4.93 -19.25 -12.87
C SER A 216 4.55 -19.58 -11.43
N TYR A 217 3.33 -19.21 -11.04
CA TYR A 217 2.69 -19.62 -9.79
C TYR A 217 1.45 -20.44 -10.09
N THR A 218 1.29 -21.59 -9.44
CA THR A 218 0.02 -22.32 -9.43
C THR A 218 -0.72 -22.01 -8.14
N VAL A 219 -1.92 -21.45 -8.24
CA VAL A 219 -2.81 -21.16 -7.12
C VAL A 219 -3.97 -22.15 -7.13
N ASN A 220 -4.11 -22.89 -6.04
CA ASN A 220 -5.19 -23.84 -5.82
C ASN A 220 -6.26 -23.18 -4.97
N PHE A 221 -7.29 -22.61 -5.59
CA PHE A 221 -8.43 -22.11 -4.86
C PHE A 221 -9.21 -23.28 -4.26
N PRO A 222 -9.67 -23.20 -3.00
CA PRO A 222 -10.63 -24.16 -2.50
C PRO A 222 -11.90 -24.09 -3.34
N GLY A 223 -12.48 -25.25 -3.58
CA GLY A 223 -13.75 -25.39 -4.27
C GLY A 223 -13.77 -25.15 -5.76
N LYS A 224 -14.89 -24.58 -6.23
CA LYS A 224 -15.28 -24.61 -7.65
C LYS A 224 -14.39 -23.78 -8.58
N LEU A 225 -13.56 -22.87 -8.04
CA LEU A 225 -12.60 -22.11 -8.85
C LEU A 225 -11.41 -22.97 -9.31
N GLY A 226 -11.07 -24.01 -8.56
CA GLY A 226 -10.00 -24.95 -8.89
C GLY A 226 -8.61 -24.31 -8.96
N SER A 227 -7.72 -24.98 -9.70
CA SER A 227 -6.33 -24.57 -9.85
C SER A 227 -6.14 -23.69 -11.08
N VAL A 228 -5.42 -22.59 -10.92
CA VAL A 228 -4.97 -21.73 -12.02
C VAL A 228 -3.46 -21.57 -11.98
N THR A 229 -2.84 -21.42 -13.15
CA THR A 229 -1.42 -21.09 -13.26
C THR A 229 -1.28 -19.70 -13.84
N ILE A 230 -0.46 -18.85 -13.23
CA ILE A 230 -0.24 -17.47 -13.67
C ILE A 230 1.23 -17.18 -13.87
N SER A 231 1.53 -16.31 -14.83
CA SER A 231 2.85 -15.71 -14.98
C SER A 231 3.21 -14.87 -13.74
N PRO A 232 4.51 -14.69 -13.42
CA PRO A 232 4.90 -13.79 -12.34
C PRO A 232 4.35 -12.38 -12.56
N PRO A 233 3.90 -11.68 -11.49
CA PRO A 233 3.40 -10.32 -11.61
C PRO A 233 4.45 -9.37 -12.21
N THR A 234 4.05 -8.55 -13.18
CA THR A 234 4.92 -7.52 -13.76
C THR A 234 5.10 -6.35 -12.80
N ASP A 235 6.06 -5.47 -13.09
CA ASP A 235 6.20 -4.21 -12.35
C ASP A 235 4.95 -3.32 -12.48
N GLY A 236 4.26 -3.36 -13.63
CA GLY A 236 3.01 -2.62 -13.83
C GLY A 236 1.89 -3.13 -12.92
N GLU A 237 1.72 -4.45 -12.84
CA GLU A 237 0.75 -5.09 -11.95
C GLU A 237 1.08 -4.83 -10.47
N ILE A 238 2.36 -4.94 -10.09
CA ILE A 238 2.85 -4.62 -8.74
C ILE A 238 2.61 -3.15 -8.41
N ALA A 239 2.83 -2.22 -9.34
CA ALA A 239 2.54 -0.80 -9.12
C ALA A 239 1.04 -0.55 -8.94
N ARG A 240 0.20 -1.17 -9.77
CA ARG A 240 -1.21 -0.78 -9.90
C ARG A 240 -2.15 -1.42 -8.89
N TYR A 241 -1.90 -2.64 -8.43
CA TYR A 241 -2.93 -3.42 -7.72
C TYR A 241 -2.67 -3.55 -6.21
N SER A 242 -3.07 -4.64 -5.57
CA SER A 242 -2.90 -4.83 -4.13
C SER A 242 -1.44 -5.12 -3.76
N TYR A 243 -1.04 -4.83 -2.52
CA TYR A 243 0.34 -5.02 -2.09
C TYR A 243 0.52 -5.35 -0.62
N ALA A 244 1.55 -6.15 -0.34
CA ALA A 244 1.96 -6.55 1.00
C ALA A 244 3.28 -5.88 1.43
N GLY A 245 3.77 -4.90 0.65
CA GLY A 245 5.04 -4.21 0.92
C GLY A 245 6.22 -5.16 0.96
N SER A 246 6.98 -5.15 2.06
CA SER A 246 8.12 -6.05 2.24
C SER A 246 7.74 -7.51 2.50
N ASP A 247 6.45 -7.83 2.63
CA ASP A 247 5.94 -9.17 2.92
C ASP A 247 5.69 -10.02 1.68
N GLY A 248 6.24 -9.62 0.53
CA GLY A 248 6.32 -10.44 -0.68
C GLY A 248 5.21 -10.22 -1.70
N LEU A 249 5.22 -11.08 -2.73
CA LEU A 249 4.31 -11.01 -3.87
C LEU A 249 2.96 -11.69 -3.65
N TRP A 250 2.76 -12.39 -2.52
CA TRP A 250 1.58 -13.24 -2.33
C TRP A 250 0.25 -12.54 -2.59
N LEU A 251 0.12 -11.27 -2.23
CA LEU A 251 -1.15 -10.56 -2.36
C LEU A 251 -1.51 -10.26 -3.82
N VAL A 252 -0.56 -9.74 -4.60
CA VAL A 252 -0.76 -9.47 -6.03
C VAL A 252 -0.86 -10.77 -6.83
N VAL A 253 -0.16 -11.84 -6.42
CA VAL A 253 -0.31 -13.19 -6.98
C VAL A 253 -1.73 -13.70 -6.79
N MET A 254 -2.31 -13.56 -5.59
CA MET A 254 -3.69 -13.98 -5.32
C MET A 254 -4.73 -13.18 -6.11
N GLU A 255 -4.53 -11.86 -6.23
CA GLU A 255 -5.41 -10.98 -7.01
C GLU A 255 -5.37 -11.31 -8.51
N LYS A 256 -4.17 -11.48 -9.09
CA LYS A 256 -4.00 -11.93 -10.49
C LYS A 256 -4.58 -13.32 -10.71
N ALA A 257 -4.32 -14.27 -9.82
CA ALA A 257 -4.86 -15.62 -9.92
C ALA A 257 -6.39 -15.63 -9.84
N TYR A 258 -6.99 -14.78 -9.01
CA TYR A 258 -8.43 -14.68 -8.92
C TYR A 258 -9.05 -14.11 -10.20
N ALA A 259 -8.41 -13.10 -10.81
CA ALA A 259 -8.81 -12.59 -12.13
C ALA A 259 -8.74 -13.69 -13.22
N VAL A 260 -7.69 -14.51 -13.22
CA VAL A 260 -7.55 -15.66 -14.15
C VAL A 260 -8.64 -16.70 -13.89
N ALA A 261 -8.92 -17.03 -12.62
CA ALA A 261 -9.94 -18.01 -12.26
C ALA A 261 -11.35 -17.57 -12.68
N ARG A 262 -11.64 -16.26 -12.61
CA ARG A 262 -12.93 -15.69 -13.02
C ARG A 262 -13.11 -15.61 -14.52
N SER A 263 -12.10 -15.08 -15.22
CA SER A 263 -12.15 -14.87 -16.67
C SER A 263 -11.89 -16.15 -17.48
N ARG A 264 -11.15 -17.11 -16.90
CA ARG A 264 -10.57 -18.27 -17.58
C ARG A 264 -9.61 -17.90 -18.71
N VAL A 265 -9.00 -16.72 -18.63
CA VAL A 265 -7.99 -16.21 -19.58
C VAL A 265 -6.66 -16.06 -18.85
N GLN A 266 -5.56 -16.42 -19.52
CA GLN A 266 -4.22 -16.48 -18.93
C GLN A 266 -3.68 -15.10 -18.51
N GLU A 267 -3.91 -14.08 -19.32
CA GLU A 267 -3.54 -12.68 -19.05
C GLU A 267 -4.82 -11.82 -19.07
N PRO A 268 -5.56 -11.79 -17.95
CA PRO A 268 -6.83 -11.10 -17.86
C PRO A 268 -6.63 -9.60 -17.59
N ASP A 269 -7.64 -8.81 -17.96
CA ASP A 269 -7.77 -7.45 -17.44
C ASP A 269 -8.22 -7.53 -15.97
N ILE A 270 -7.27 -7.45 -15.04
CA ILE A 270 -7.56 -7.54 -13.59
C ILE A 270 -8.55 -6.45 -13.16
N GLN A 271 -8.46 -5.23 -13.70
CA GLN A 271 -9.38 -4.14 -13.35
C GLN A 271 -10.82 -4.48 -13.71
N LYS A 272 -11.04 -5.04 -14.90
CA LYS A 272 -12.36 -5.48 -15.36
C LYS A 272 -12.88 -6.68 -14.56
N GLU A 273 -12.03 -7.68 -14.34
CA GLU A 273 -12.49 -8.97 -13.80
C GLU A 273 -12.73 -8.95 -12.30
N VAL A 274 -11.95 -8.16 -11.55
CA VAL A 274 -12.05 -8.11 -10.07
C VAL A 274 -12.30 -6.72 -9.51
N GLY A 275 -12.00 -5.66 -10.28
CA GLY A 275 -11.93 -4.28 -9.79
C GLY A 275 -13.21 -3.44 -9.89
N GLU A 276 -14.33 -3.98 -10.38
CA GLU A 276 -15.59 -3.24 -10.58
C GLU A 276 -16.61 -3.43 -9.43
N GLY A 277 -16.18 -4.02 -8.31
CA GLY A 277 -17.05 -4.34 -7.18
C GLY A 277 -17.55 -5.79 -7.19
N GLY A 278 -18.12 -6.21 -6.07
CA GLY A 278 -18.61 -7.57 -5.91
C GLY A 278 -19.33 -7.78 -4.58
N GLN A 279 -20.11 -8.85 -4.51
CA GLN A 279 -20.86 -9.22 -3.30
C GLN A 279 -19.96 -9.96 -2.30
N LEU A 280 -20.25 -9.83 -1.00
CA LEU A 280 -19.55 -10.54 0.07
C LEU A 280 -19.45 -12.05 -0.18
N ALA A 281 -20.56 -12.66 -0.60
CA ALA A 281 -20.63 -14.09 -0.87
C ALA A 281 -19.72 -14.53 -2.03
N THR A 282 -19.54 -13.69 -3.05
CA THR A 282 -18.64 -13.98 -4.17
C THR A 282 -17.19 -14.03 -3.73
N GLY A 283 -16.80 -13.15 -2.79
CA GLY A 283 -15.46 -13.17 -2.20
C GLY A 283 -15.24 -14.40 -1.33
N LEU A 284 -16.19 -14.73 -0.45
CA LEU A 284 -16.09 -15.89 0.44
C LEU A 284 -15.99 -17.21 -0.34
N LYS A 285 -16.77 -17.36 -1.43
CA LYS A 285 -16.72 -18.55 -2.31
C LYS A 285 -15.37 -18.79 -2.99
N ALA A 286 -14.47 -17.80 -3.00
CA ALA A 286 -13.11 -18.02 -3.47
C ALA A 286 -12.25 -18.81 -2.47
N PHE A 287 -12.68 -18.89 -1.21
CA PHE A 287 -11.89 -19.41 -0.09
C PHE A 287 -12.58 -20.56 0.67
N THR A 288 -13.73 -21.04 0.18
CA THR A 288 -14.44 -22.17 0.79
C THR A 288 -15.43 -22.84 -0.17
N ASP A 289 -15.63 -24.14 0.01
CA ASP A 289 -16.72 -24.93 -0.59
C ASP A 289 -18.00 -24.94 0.25
N ALA A 290 -17.91 -24.46 1.48
CA ALA A 290 -19.06 -24.42 2.38
C ALA A 290 -20.16 -23.51 1.83
N LYS A 291 -21.37 -23.71 2.36
CA LYS A 291 -22.46 -22.78 2.10
C LYS A 291 -22.10 -21.41 2.68
N ILE A 292 -22.53 -20.38 1.97
CA ILE A 292 -22.44 -19.01 2.46
C ILE A 292 -23.82 -18.57 2.88
N ASP A 293 -23.93 -18.19 4.15
CA ASP A 293 -25.11 -17.56 4.71
C ASP A 293 -24.92 -16.04 4.68
N HIS A 294 -25.91 -15.31 4.17
CA HIS A 294 -25.81 -13.87 3.95
C HIS A 294 -27.02 -13.17 4.54
N ASP A 295 -26.75 -12.31 5.52
CA ASP A 295 -27.76 -11.57 6.27
C ASP A 295 -27.78 -10.09 5.90
N PHE A 296 -28.97 -9.58 5.62
CA PHE A 296 -29.26 -8.15 5.69
C PHE A 296 -29.59 -7.80 7.16
N LEU A 297 -28.79 -6.95 7.78
CA LEU A 297 -28.89 -6.66 9.22
C LEU A 297 -30.23 -6.03 9.60
N ILE A 298 -30.82 -5.22 8.72
CA ILE A 298 -32.16 -4.64 8.93
C ILE A 298 -33.27 -5.70 9.08
N LEU A 299 -33.07 -6.89 8.52
CA LEU A 299 -34.02 -8.02 8.60
C LEU A 299 -33.60 -9.08 9.63
N THR A 300 -32.44 -8.93 10.24
CA THR A 300 -31.83 -9.96 11.08
C THR A 300 -31.86 -9.56 12.55
N ARG A 301 -32.48 -10.37 13.39
CA ARG A 301 -32.48 -10.15 14.85
C ARG A 301 -31.04 -10.22 15.39
N LYS A 302 -30.67 -9.31 16.27
CA LYS A 302 -29.34 -9.30 16.93
C LYS A 302 -28.99 -10.65 17.59
N SER A 303 -29.96 -11.32 18.21
CA SER A 303 -29.75 -12.66 18.80
C SER A 303 -29.41 -13.74 17.77
N THR A 304 -29.89 -13.62 16.54
CA THR A 304 -29.47 -14.47 15.43
C THR A 304 -28.02 -14.18 15.04
N THR A 305 -27.64 -12.90 14.93
CA THR A 305 -26.25 -12.51 14.65
C THR A 305 -25.29 -12.99 15.73
N VAL A 306 -25.64 -12.85 17.02
CA VAL A 306 -24.84 -13.40 18.13
C VAL A 306 -24.66 -14.91 17.97
N ARG A 307 -25.73 -15.67 17.73
CA ARG A 307 -25.66 -17.13 17.53
C ARG A 307 -24.75 -17.51 16.36
N LYS A 308 -24.84 -16.80 15.23
CA LYS A 308 -24.01 -17.06 14.04
C LYS A 308 -22.55 -16.70 14.29
N LEU A 309 -22.26 -15.59 14.96
CA LEU A 309 -20.90 -15.20 15.35
C LEU A 309 -20.31 -16.17 16.38
N ASP A 310 -21.08 -16.60 17.39
CA ASP A 310 -20.62 -17.60 18.36
C ASP A 310 -20.27 -18.91 17.65
N ALA A 311 -21.11 -19.37 16.71
CA ALA A 311 -20.82 -20.56 15.90
C ALA A 311 -19.60 -20.37 14.99
N ALA A 312 -19.46 -19.21 14.35
CA ALA A 312 -18.36 -18.89 13.46
C ALA A 312 -17.01 -18.83 14.19
N PHE A 313 -16.99 -18.30 15.41
CA PHE A 313 -15.78 -18.14 16.23
C PHE A 313 -15.65 -19.19 17.35
N GLY A 314 -16.43 -20.27 17.28
CA GLY A 314 -16.31 -21.44 18.16
C GLY A 314 -16.71 -21.22 19.63
N ARG A 315 -17.31 -20.08 19.96
CA ARG A 315 -17.71 -19.74 21.33
C ARG A 315 -18.79 -20.70 21.84
N GLY A 316 -18.61 -21.22 23.04
CA GLY A 316 -19.51 -22.18 23.67
C GLY A 316 -19.44 -23.61 23.13
N SER A 317 -18.61 -23.88 22.11
CA SER A 317 -18.54 -25.20 21.45
C SER A 317 -17.35 -26.07 21.85
N GLY A 318 -16.38 -25.52 22.60
CA GLY A 318 -15.13 -26.20 22.96
C GLY A 318 -14.23 -26.53 21.76
N LYS A 319 -14.56 -26.05 20.55
CA LYS A 319 -13.80 -26.25 19.31
C LYS A 319 -13.31 -24.89 18.79
N GLU A 320 -12.05 -24.81 18.38
CA GLU A 320 -11.55 -23.67 17.61
C GLU A 320 -12.11 -23.73 16.18
N LYS A 321 -13.36 -23.30 16.00
CA LYS A 321 -13.85 -22.95 14.67
C LYS A 321 -13.60 -21.46 14.48
N ARG A 322 -12.87 -21.11 13.43
CA ARG A 322 -12.76 -19.74 12.93
C ARG A 322 -13.26 -19.76 11.50
N ARG A 323 -14.58 -19.76 11.31
CA ARG A 323 -15.19 -19.68 9.99
C ARG A 323 -14.90 -18.32 9.37
N LEU A 324 -14.93 -18.25 8.04
CA LEU A 324 -14.77 -16.98 7.33
C LEU A 324 -16.00 -16.09 7.55
N VAL A 325 -15.78 -14.82 7.88
CA VAL A 325 -16.84 -13.83 8.09
C VAL A 325 -16.43 -12.50 7.46
N THR A 326 -17.33 -11.91 6.68
CA THR A 326 -17.15 -10.59 6.06
C THR A 326 -18.40 -9.74 6.25
N ALA A 327 -18.26 -8.42 6.21
CA ALA A 327 -19.37 -7.48 6.38
C ALA A 327 -19.22 -6.29 5.44
N ALA A 328 -20.33 -5.63 5.11
CA ALA A 328 -20.31 -4.47 4.22
C ALA A 328 -21.06 -3.27 4.80
N ILE A 329 -20.50 -2.10 4.54
CA ILE A 329 -21.14 -0.81 4.77
C ILE A 329 -21.69 -0.34 3.42
N MET A 330 -22.99 -0.05 3.36
CA MET A 330 -23.67 0.31 2.10
C MET A 330 -24.11 1.78 2.04
N SER A 331 -24.05 2.49 3.18
CA SER A 331 -24.47 3.89 3.31
C SER A 331 -23.45 4.71 4.09
N ALA A 332 -23.59 6.03 4.04
CA ALA A 332 -22.81 6.92 4.89
C ALA A 332 -23.08 6.62 6.37
N ASN A 333 -22.05 6.75 7.20
CA ASN A 333 -22.10 6.45 8.62
C ASN A 333 -21.33 7.51 9.41
N ASP A 334 -21.59 7.58 10.71
CA ASP A 334 -21.00 8.59 11.57
C ASP A 334 -19.50 8.39 11.85
N TYR A 335 -18.94 7.21 11.58
CA TYR A 335 -17.51 6.96 11.77
C TYR A 335 -16.65 7.41 10.58
N GLY A 336 -17.26 7.90 9.50
CA GLY A 336 -16.56 8.29 8.28
C GLY A 336 -15.96 7.09 7.51
N LEU A 337 -16.39 5.87 7.82
CA LEU A 337 -15.97 4.66 7.12
C LEU A 337 -16.56 4.64 5.69
N PRO A 338 -15.82 4.14 4.68
CA PRO A 338 -16.29 4.11 3.29
C PRO A 338 -17.58 3.29 3.11
N LYS A 339 -18.51 3.86 2.35
CA LYS A 339 -19.71 3.17 1.84
C LYS A 339 -19.40 2.34 0.60
N GLY A 340 -20.22 1.33 0.32
CA GLY A 340 -20.00 0.38 -0.76
C GLY A 340 -18.72 -0.43 -0.57
N HIS A 341 -18.34 -0.71 0.67
CA HIS A 341 -17.04 -1.27 1.02
C HIS A 341 -17.16 -2.48 1.95
N ALA A 342 -16.38 -3.52 1.64
CA ALA A 342 -16.34 -4.77 2.38
C ALA A 342 -15.21 -4.79 3.41
N TYR A 343 -15.44 -5.49 4.52
CA TYR A 343 -14.53 -5.64 5.65
C TYR A 343 -14.43 -7.11 6.06
N SER A 344 -13.27 -7.50 6.59
CA SER A 344 -13.12 -8.79 7.28
C SER A 344 -13.64 -8.65 8.71
N VAL A 345 -14.46 -9.59 9.17
CA VAL A 345 -14.68 -9.78 10.61
C VAL A 345 -13.71 -10.87 11.06
N ILE A 346 -12.76 -10.51 11.91
CA ILE A 346 -11.61 -11.34 12.28
C ILE A 346 -11.64 -11.79 13.74
N GLY A 347 -12.61 -11.32 14.52
CA GLY A 347 -12.80 -11.76 15.89
C GLY A 347 -14.16 -11.41 16.46
N TRP A 348 -14.57 -12.18 17.44
CA TRP A 348 -15.79 -11.99 18.23
C TRP A 348 -15.56 -12.54 19.64
N ASP A 349 -15.74 -11.71 20.67
CA ASP A 349 -15.53 -12.10 22.07
C ASP A 349 -16.83 -12.29 22.89
N GLY A 350 -17.98 -12.23 22.21
CA GLY A 350 -19.30 -12.25 22.85
C GLY A 350 -19.88 -10.84 23.07
N THR A 351 -19.04 -9.80 22.98
CA THR A 351 -19.42 -8.39 23.20
C THR A 351 -18.98 -7.50 22.04
N LEU A 352 -17.74 -7.65 21.60
CA LEU A 352 -17.10 -6.83 20.58
C LEU A 352 -16.76 -7.65 19.34
N LEU A 353 -17.08 -7.08 18.17
CA LEU A 353 -16.57 -7.53 16.88
C LEU A 353 -15.20 -6.87 16.65
N THR A 354 -14.22 -7.64 16.21
CA THR A 354 -12.94 -7.12 15.70
C THR A 354 -12.99 -7.15 14.16
N ILE A 355 -12.86 -5.99 13.55
CA ILE A 355 -13.13 -5.76 12.12
C ILE A 355 -11.89 -5.15 11.49
N ARG A 356 -11.58 -5.58 10.25
CA ARG A 356 -10.46 -5.06 9.48
C ARG A 356 -10.91 -4.50 8.13
N ASN A 357 -10.49 -3.28 7.85
CA ASN A 357 -10.61 -2.65 6.54
C ASN A 357 -9.52 -3.17 5.59
N PRO A 358 -9.82 -3.76 4.41
CA PRO A 358 -8.82 -4.27 3.47
C PRO A 358 -7.88 -3.19 2.90
N TRP A 359 -8.20 -1.90 3.05
CA TRP A 359 -7.26 -0.80 2.75
C TRP A 359 -6.01 -0.81 3.65
N GLY A 360 -6.03 -1.58 4.74
CA GLY A 360 -4.95 -1.63 5.74
C GLY A 360 -4.82 -0.36 6.57
N ARG A 361 -5.83 0.52 6.50
CA ARG A 361 -5.97 1.76 7.25
C ARG A 361 -7.44 2.17 7.27
N ASN A 362 -7.82 3.04 8.22
CA ASN A 362 -9.14 3.66 8.22
C ASN A 362 -9.02 5.16 7.97
N PRO A 363 -9.97 5.77 7.24
CA PRO A 363 -10.03 7.23 7.13
C PRO A 363 -10.20 7.84 8.52
N ARG A 364 -9.47 8.94 8.78
CA ARG A 364 -9.67 9.69 10.02
C ARG A 364 -10.98 10.49 9.91
N PRO A 365 -11.89 10.38 10.89
CA PRO A 365 -13.13 11.14 10.88
C PRO A 365 -12.85 12.63 11.07
N SER A 366 -13.81 13.47 10.71
CA SER A 366 -13.79 14.90 11.08
C SER A 366 -13.88 15.05 12.61
N LYS A 367 -13.49 16.22 13.13
CA LYS A 367 -13.34 16.46 14.58
C LYS A 367 -14.63 16.24 15.39
N ASP A 368 -15.77 16.41 14.75
CA ASP A 368 -17.13 16.32 15.31
C ASP A 368 -17.71 14.90 15.30
N LYS A 369 -17.04 13.96 14.64
CA LYS A 369 -17.51 12.58 14.45
C LYS A 369 -16.90 11.62 15.48
N PRO A 370 -17.62 10.55 15.87
CA PRO A 370 -17.11 9.55 16.78
C PRO A 370 -15.84 8.89 16.25
N LYS A 371 -14.93 8.57 17.17
CA LYS A 371 -13.68 7.86 16.86
C LYS A 371 -13.89 6.36 16.87
N LEU A 372 -13.11 5.66 16.06
CA LEU A 372 -13.04 4.20 16.11
C LEU A 372 -12.28 3.77 17.36
N ASN A 373 -12.74 2.69 17.99
CA ASN A 373 -11.99 2.03 19.04
C ASN A 373 -11.00 1.06 18.39
N GLY A 374 -9.72 1.19 18.70
CA GLY A 374 -8.70 0.22 18.28
C GLY A 374 -8.68 -1.01 19.18
N VAL A 375 -8.04 -2.07 18.71
CA VAL A 375 -7.55 -3.14 19.60
C VAL A 375 -6.51 -2.52 20.56
N PRO A 376 -6.42 -2.93 21.83
CA PRO A 376 -5.46 -2.37 22.78
C PRO A 376 -4.03 -2.29 22.21
N GLY A 377 -3.42 -1.10 22.28
CA GLY A 377 -2.08 -0.84 21.75
C GLY A 377 -2.01 -0.57 20.24
N GLN A 378 -3.13 -0.54 19.52
CA GLN A 378 -3.17 -0.29 18.07
C GLN A 378 -3.96 0.98 17.73
N ASP A 379 -3.41 1.82 16.85
CA ASP A 379 -4.17 2.92 16.24
C ASP A 379 -5.06 2.33 15.12
N PRO A 380 -6.41 2.39 15.23
CA PRO A 380 -7.31 1.82 14.23
C PRO A 380 -7.17 2.51 12.87
N TYR A 381 -6.69 3.76 12.84
CA TYR A 381 -6.52 4.52 11.61
C TYR A 381 -5.28 4.11 10.83
N THR A 382 -4.23 3.62 11.48
CA THR A 382 -3.00 3.18 10.80
C THR A 382 -3.00 1.68 10.52
N THR A 383 -3.66 0.88 11.34
CA THR A 383 -3.72 -0.58 11.19
C THR A 383 -4.89 -1.05 10.33
N GLY A 384 -5.95 -0.23 10.23
CA GLY A 384 -7.20 -0.63 9.59
C GLY A 384 -8.05 -1.57 10.46
N VAL A 385 -7.62 -1.90 11.69
CA VAL A 385 -8.30 -2.82 12.61
C VAL A 385 -9.00 -2.02 13.72
N PHE A 386 -10.27 -2.28 13.94
CA PHE A 386 -11.07 -1.60 14.96
C PHE A 386 -12.06 -2.57 15.61
N GLN A 387 -12.61 -2.15 16.75
CA GLN A 387 -13.59 -2.90 17.51
C GLN A 387 -14.89 -2.11 17.64
N MET A 388 -16.02 -2.82 17.58
CA MET A 388 -17.35 -2.24 17.77
C MET A 388 -18.23 -3.21 18.55
N THR A 389 -19.14 -2.67 19.36
CA THR A 389 -20.26 -3.43 19.91
C THR A 389 -21.20 -3.89 18.80
N LEU A 390 -22.03 -4.90 19.07
CA LEU A 390 -23.07 -5.32 18.13
C LEU A 390 -24.07 -4.20 17.80
N ASP A 391 -24.33 -3.31 18.76
CA ASP A 391 -25.25 -2.18 18.58
C ASP A 391 -24.68 -1.13 17.63
N GLU A 392 -23.40 -0.82 17.75
CA GLU A 392 -22.70 0.06 16.80
C GLU A 392 -22.60 -0.59 15.43
N PHE A 393 -22.30 -1.89 15.38
CA PHE A 393 -22.23 -2.64 14.14
C PHE A 393 -23.55 -2.56 13.36
N TYR A 394 -24.70 -2.74 14.01
CA TYR A 394 -26.03 -2.59 13.39
C TYR A 394 -26.38 -1.17 12.93
N LYS A 395 -25.71 -0.14 13.47
CA LYS A 395 -25.89 1.26 13.03
C LYS A 395 -25.05 1.59 11.79
N VAL A 396 -23.98 0.84 11.56
CA VAL A 396 -22.93 1.18 10.57
C VAL A 396 -22.94 0.23 9.38
N PHE A 397 -23.06 -1.07 9.64
CA PHE A 397 -23.05 -2.12 8.63
C PHE A 397 -24.47 -2.42 8.17
N ALA A 398 -24.60 -2.84 6.92
CA ALA A 398 -25.87 -3.24 6.33
C ALA A 398 -25.96 -4.76 6.13
N GLU A 399 -24.82 -5.39 5.89
CA GLU A 399 -24.72 -6.80 5.47
C GLU A 399 -23.61 -7.51 6.25
N ILE A 400 -23.82 -8.80 6.52
CA ILE A 400 -22.81 -9.71 7.05
C ILE A 400 -22.98 -11.10 6.43
N ALA A 401 -21.88 -11.71 6.01
CA ALA A 401 -21.84 -13.03 5.40
C ALA A 401 -20.91 -13.98 6.17
N TYR A 402 -21.32 -15.25 6.25
CA TYR A 402 -20.64 -16.30 7.01
C TYR A 402 -20.41 -17.52 6.13
N GLU A 403 -19.24 -18.14 6.29
CA GLU A 403 -19.03 -19.56 5.97
C GLU A 403 -19.82 -20.43 6.98
N GLU A 404 -20.52 -21.47 6.51
CA GLU A 404 -21.30 -22.41 7.34
C GLU A 404 -20.62 -23.75 7.65
#